data_AF-A0A7I9YGN4-F1
#
_entry.id   AF-A0A7I9YGN4-F1
#
_cell.length_a   1.000
_cell.length_b   1.000
_cell.length_c   1.000
_cell.angle_alpha   90.00
_cell.angle_beta   90.00
_cell.angle_gamma   90.00
#
_symmetry.space_group_name_H-M   'P 1'
#
loop_
_entity.id
_entity.type
_entity.pdbx_description
1 polymer ?
#
loop_
_entity_poly.entity_id
_entity_poly.type
_entity_poly.pdbx_seq_one_letter_code
_entity_poly.pdbx_strand_id
1 'polypeptide(L)'
;MHWLVSSANPDDVTRFEVRARYTQRLVLTRAVCRELGHATLDDVVGEPAREALRLLTTWIHSAYGLPEDRGVDYRHGLDDPQLDEYGSDLKPELELGTEVCAAMFMVFTADKDWELKSDVRHLQRKLEAYRDAYPTDSGSNREP
;
A
#
# COMPACT_ATOMS: atom_id res chain seq x y z
N MET A 1 28.33 30.55 25.30
CA MET A 1 28.18 29.65 24.14
C MET A 1 26.71 29.26 24.05
N HIS A 2 25.98 29.84 23.11
CA HIS A 2 24.59 29.48 22.84
C HIS A 2 24.55 29.13 21.34
N TRP A 3 24.68 27.85 21.01
CA TRP A 3 24.35 27.39 19.66
C TRP A 3 22.83 27.24 19.62
N LEU A 4 22.16 28.32 19.26
CA LEU A 4 20.81 28.24 18.73
C LEU A 4 20.90 27.41 17.44
N VAL A 5 20.29 26.23 17.45
CA VAL A 5 19.94 25.52 16.21
C VAL A 5 18.89 26.39 15.52
N SER A 6 19.37 27.37 14.75
CA SER A 6 18.54 28.26 13.95
C SER A 6 18.30 27.62 12.58
N SER A 7 17.01 27.59 12.23
CA SER A 7 16.41 27.31 10.92
C SER A 7 16.67 25.93 10.33
N ALA A 8 15.82 24.96 10.69
CA ALA A 8 15.39 24.00 9.67
C ALA A 8 14.60 24.79 8.62
N ASN A 9 15.00 24.71 7.34
CA ASN A 9 14.20 25.27 6.26
C ASN A 9 12.81 24.60 6.32
N PRO A 10 11.68 25.34 6.40
CA PRO A 10 10.35 24.75 6.41
C PRO A 10 10.10 23.76 5.27
N ASP A 11 10.75 23.98 4.12
CA ASP A 11 10.65 23.09 2.96
C ASP A 11 11.37 21.75 3.19
N ASP A 12 12.47 21.73 3.94
CA ASP A 12 13.20 20.49 4.27
C ASP A 12 12.39 19.61 5.22
N VAL A 13 11.70 20.23 6.20
CA VAL A 13 10.78 19.53 7.11
C VAL A 13 9.60 18.96 6.33
N THR A 14 8.97 19.79 5.50
CA THR A 14 7.84 19.37 4.66
C THR A 14 8.23 18.21 3.75
N ARG A 15 9.36 18.31 3.04
CA ARG A 15 9.88 17.25 2.18
C ARG A 15 10.11 15.95 2.96
N PHE A 16 10.71 16.03 4.14
CA PHE A 16 10.96 14.86 4.99
C PHE A 16 9.64 14.19 5.41
N GLU A 17 8.68 14.96 5.91
CA GLU A 17 7.39 14.45 6.37
C GLU A 17 6.58 13.81 5.25
N VAL A 18 6.49 14.47 4.10
CA VAL A 18 5.81 13.96 2.91
C VAL A 18 6.45 12.64 2.46
N ARG A 19 7.78 12.61 2.34
CA ARG A 19 8.49 11.40 1.90
C ARG A 19 8.36 10.27 2.90
N ALA A 20 8.42 10.57 4.21
CA ALA A 20 8.21 9.58 5.26
C ALA A 20 6.81 8.97 5.20
N ARG A 21 5.75 9.79 5.04
CA ARG A 21 4.36 9.36 4.90
C ARG A 21 4.19 8.39 3.72
N TYR A 22 4.67 8.76 2.53
CA TYR A 22 4.54 7.89 1.35
C TYR A 22 5.41 6.64 1.41
N THR A 23 6.57 6.71 2.07
CA THR A 23 7.40 5.52 2.33
C THR A 23 6.69 4.54 3.26
N GLN A 24 6.06 5.01 4.34
CA GLN A 24 5.27 4.17 5.24
C GLN A 24 4.13 3.47 4.48
N ARG A 25 3.39 4.22 3.67
CA ARG A 25 2.34 3.66 2.79
C ARG A 25 2.88 2.58 1.88
N LEU A 26 4.03 2.83 1.25
CA LEU A 26 4.65 1.90 0.33
C LEU A 26 5.05 0.60 1.04
N VAL A 27 5.63 0.68 2.24
CA VAL A 27 5.98 -0.50 3.05
C VAL A 27 4.75 -1.34 3.37
N LEU A 28 3.66 -0.70 3.79
CA LEU A 28 2.41 -1.40 4.10
C LEU A 28 1.77 -2.03 2.85
N THR A 29 1.81 -1.30 1.73
CA THR A 29 1.32 -1.79 0.42
C THR A 29 2.12 -3.01 -0.03
N ARG A 30 3.46 -2.96 0.06
CA ARG A 30 4.35 -4.10 -0.22
C ARG A 30 4.04 -5.31 0.65
N ALA A 31 3.74 -5.09 1.92
CA ALA A 31 3.35 -6.17 2.83
C ALA A 31 2.10 -6.88 2.32
N VAL A 32 1.05 -6.14 1.93
CA VAL A 32 -0.16 -6.74 1.32
C VAL A 32 0.19 -7.56 0.07
N CYS A 33 0.92 -6.99 -0.88
CA CYS A 33 1.31 -7.68 -2.12
C CYS A 33 2.16 -8.94 -1.86
N ARG A 34 2.98 -8.93 -0.80
CA ARG A 34 3.83 -10.07 -0.42
C ARG A 34 3.00 -11.20 0.20
N GLU A 35 2.16 -10.88 1.17
CA GLU A 35 1.35 -11.88 1.89
C GLU A 35 0.31 -12.55 1.00
N LEU A 36 -0.07 -11.90 -0.12
CA LEU A 36 -0.98 -12.49 -1.10
C LEU A 36 -0.43 -13.71 -1.84
N GLY A 37 0.82 -14.14 -1.66
CA GLY A 37 1.28 -15.44 -2.18
C GLY A 37 1.04 -15.62 -3.68
N HIS A 38 0.18 -16.54 -4.11
CA HIS A 38 -0.22 -16.68 -5.52
C HIS A 38 -1.62 -16.10 -5.82
N ALA A 39 -2.17 -15.33 -4.89
CA ALA A 39 -3.55 -14.83 -4.87
C ALA A 39 -4.56 -15.97 -5.12
N THR A 40 -4.32 -17.13 -4.51
CA THR A 40 -5.32 -18.18 -4.39
C THR A 40 -6.42 -17.74 -3.43
N LEU A 41 -7.58 -18.40 -3.45
CA LEU A 41 -8.65 -18.05 -2.50
C LEU A 41 -8.14 -18.16 -1.06
N ASP A 42 -7.38 -19.21 -0.74
CA ASP A 42 -6.78 -19.43 0.58
C ASP A 42 -5.78 -18.33 0.96
N ASP A 43 -4.96 -17.85 0.02
CA ASP A 43 -4.05 -16.72 0.27
C ASP A 43 -4.81 -15.44 0.62
N VAL A 44 -5.93 -15.20 -0.08
CA VAL A 44 -6.73 -13.97 0.08
C VAL A 44 -7.56 -14.00 1.35
N VAL A 45 -8.15 -15.15 1.71
CA VAL A 45 -8.89 -15.31 2.97
C VAL A 45 -7.99 -15.56 4.17
N GLY A 46 -6.70 -15.81 3.94
CA GLY A 46 -5.70 -16.05 4.97
C GLY A 46 -5.51 -14.86 5.91
N GLU A 47 -5.21 -15.16 7.17
CA GLU A 47 -4.98 -14.14 8.20
C GLU A 47 -3.86 -13.15 7.85
N PRO A 48 -2.69 -13.54 7.30
CA PRO A 48 -1.60 -12.61 7.07
C PRO A 48 -1.94 -11.49 6.08
N ALA A 49 -2.55 -11.83 4.94
CA ALA A 49 -2.91 -10.85 3.92
C ALA A 49 -4.04 -9.94 4.41
N ARG A 50 -5.01 -10.49 5.15
CA ARG A 50 -6.09 -9.73 5.79
C ARG A 50 -5.55 -8.74 6.83
N GLU A 51 -4.62 -9.16 7.68
CA GLU A 51 -4.03 -8.28 8.69
C GLU A 51 -3.14 -7.21 8.07
N ALA A 52 -2.38 -7.53 7.03
CA ALA A 52 -1.61 -6.53 6.28
C ALA A 52 -2.53 -5.46 5.69
N LEU A 53 -3.66 -5.86 5.08
CA LEU A 53 -4.65 -4.93 4.54
C LEU A 53 -5.29 -4.09 5.66
N ARG A 54 -5.62 -4.71 6.80
CA ARG A 54 -6.18 -4.00 7.97
C ARG A 54 -5.22 -2.93 8.50
N LEU A 55 -3.92 -3.26 8.63
CA LEU A 55 -2.90 -2.30 9.06
C LEU A 55 -2.78 -1.13 8.07
N LEU A 56 -2.79 -1.40 6.76
CA LEU A 56 -2.82 -0.35 5.74
C LEU A 56 -4.08 0.52 5.88
N THR A 57 -5.25 -0.08 6.04
CA THR A 57 -6.53 0.64 6.24
C THR A 57 -6.47 1.56 7.45
N THR A 58 -6.06 1.05 8.61
CA THR A 58 -5.89 1.86 9.83
C THR A 58 -4.89 3.01 9.62
N TRP A 59 -3.78 2.74 8.93
CA TRP A 59 -2.80 3.77 8.62
C TRP A 59 -3.38 4.86 7.70
N ILE A 60 -4.15 4.50 6.66
CA ILE A 60 -4.79 5.49 5.77
C ILE A 60 -5.75 6.38 6.55
N HIS A 61 -6.60 5.82 7.42
CA HIS A 61 -7.48 6.61 8.27
C HIS A 61 -6.71 7.61 9.13
N SER A 62 -5.66 7.15 9.80
CA SER A 62 -4.85 7.98 10.68
C SER A 62 -4.07 9.06 9.93
N ALA A 63 -3.39 8.68 8.84
CA ALA A 63 -2.51 9.57 8.08
C ALA A 63 -3.27 10.68 7.34
N TYR A 64 -4.53 10.45 6.97
CA TYR A 64 -5.37 11.39 6.23
C TYR A 64 -6.56 11.94 7.04
N GLY A 65 -6.69 11.56 8.32
CA GLY A 65 -7.77 12.02 9.19
C GLY A 65 -9.17 11.62 8.71
N LEU A 66 -9.30 10.42 8.11
CA LEU A 66 -10.57 9.93 7.58
C LEU A 66 -11.43 9.30 8.71
N PRO A 67 -12.75 9.49 8.71
CA PRO A 67 -13.65 8.83 9.66
C PRO A 67 -13.52 7.30 9.62
N GLU A 68 -13.40 6.65 10.77
CA GLU A 68 -13.20 5.18 10.89
C GLU A 68 -14.40 4.35 10.40
N ASP A 69 -15.59 4.95 10.31
CA ASP A 69 -16.84 4.32 9.89
C ASP A 69 -17.02 4.29 8.36
N ARG A 70 -16.13 4.93 7.61
CA ARG A 70 -16.20 5.01 6.15
C ARG A 70 -15.22 4.03 5.51
N GLY A 71 -15.68 3.31 4.48
CA GLY A 71 -14.79 2.49 3.65
C GLY A 71 -13.63 3.31 3.07
N VAL A 72 -12.45 2.70 3.00
CA VAL A 72 -11.24 3.34 2.48
C VAL A 72 -11.18 3.25 0.96
N ASP A 73 -11.01 4.39 0.31
CA ASP A 73 -10.46 4.43 -1.04
C ASP A 73 -8.94 4.33 -0.94
N TYR A 74 -8.39 3.18 -1.34
CA TYR A 74 -6.94 2.96 -1.29
C TYR A 74 -6.17 3.90 -2.22
N ARG A 75 -6.80 4.64 -3.14
CA ARG A 75 -6.17 5.67 -3.98
C ARG A 75 -6.10 7.05 -3.32
N HIS A 76 -6.75 7.24 -2.17
CA HIS A 76 -6.82 8.52 -1.49
C HIS A 76 -5.42 9.12 -1.27
N GLY A 77 -5.21 10.39 -1.63
CA GLY A 77 -3.96 11.10 -1.44
C GLY A 77 -2.82 10.72 -2.39
N LEU A 78 -3.05 9.92 -3.44
CA LEU A 78 -2.06 9.72 -4.52
C LEU A 78 -2.06 10.85 -5.57
N ASP A 79 -3.08 11.72 -5.53
CA ASP A 79 -3.23 12.93 -6.33
C ASP A 79 -2.67 14.19 -5.63
N ASP A 80 -2.09 14.03 -4.43
CA ASP A 80 -1.43 15.12 -3.70
C ASP A 80 -0.23 15.66 -4.52
N PRO A 81 -0.21 16.95 -4.88
CA PRO A 81 0.91 17.56 -5.60
C PRO A 81 2.26 17.38 -4.89
N GLN A 82 2.27 17.28 -3.55
CA GLN A 82 3.49 17.08 -2.79
C GLN A 82 4.11 15.69 -3.02
N LEU A 83 3.30 14.69 -3.41
CA LEU A 83 3.84 13.40 -3.84
C LEU A 83 4.67 13.57 -5.12
N ASP A 84 4.17 14.34 -6.07
CA ASP A 84 4.89 14.62 -7.33
C ASP A 84 6.15 15.43 -7.09
N GLU A 85 6.16 16.31 -6.09
CA GLU A 85 7.33 17.15 -5.77
C GLU A 85 8.42 16.40 -4.98
N TYR A 86 8.03 15.62 -3.97
CA TYR A 86 8.98 15.07 -2.98
C TYR A 86 9.11 13.54 -2.99
N GLY A 87 8.24 12.83 -3.72
CA GLY A 87 8.17 11.38 -3.75
C GLY A 87 7.82 10.81 -5.11
N SER A 88 8.12 11.52 -6.21
CA SER A 88 7.78 11.11 -7.57
C SER A 88 8.31 9.72 -7.93
N ASP A 89 9.42 9.31 -7.33
CA ASP A 89 10.03 7.98 -7.48
C ASP A 89 9.19 6.86 -6.85
N LEU A 90 8.40 7.17 -5.82
CA LEU A 90 7.55 6.22 -5.11
C LEU A 90 6.18 6.04 -5.79
N LYS A 91 5.72 7.06 -6.52
CA LYS A 91 4.36 7.14 -7.06
C LYS A 91 3.97 5.96 -7.96
N PRO A 92 4.79 5.51 -8.93
CA PRO A 92 4.37 4.42 -9.81
C PRO A 92 4.14 3.10 -9.07
N GLU A 93 4.97 2.81 -8.05
CA GLU A 93 4.80 1.60 -7.23
C GLU A 93 3.58 1.70 -6.32
N LEU A 94 3.37 2.87 -5.71
CA LEU A 94 2.19 3.15 -4.90
C LEU A 94 0.90 2.99 -5.70
N GLU A 95 0.86 3.45 -6.95
CA GLU A 95 -0.30 3.31 -7.83
C GLU A 95 -0.62 1.84 -8.11
N LEU A 96 0.36 1.05 -8.58
CA LEU A 96 0.14 -0.37 -8.85
C LEU A 96 -0.22 -1.17 -7.60
N GLY A 97 0.51 -0.96 -6.50
CA GLY A 97 0.25 -1.69 -5.26
C GLY A 97 -1.08 -1.32 -4.62
N THR A 98 -1.52 -0.07 -4.77
CA THR A 98 -2.85 0.37 -4.34
C THR A 98 -3.97 -0.33 -5.13
N GLU A 99 -3.78 -0.58 -6.43
CA GLU A 99 -4.76 -1.33 -7.22
C GLU A 99 -4.89 -2.78 -6.74
N VAL A 100 -3.80 -3.40 -6.29
CA VAL A 100 -3.84 -4.71 -5.62
C VAL A 100 -4.65 -4.64 -4.32
N CYS A 101 -4.38 -3.64 -3.47
CA CYS A 101 -5.08 -3.47 -2.19
C CYS A 101 -6.59 -3.23 -2.39
N ALA A 102 -6.97 -2.40 -3.37
CA ALA A 102 -8.37 -2.16 -3.71
C ALA A 102 -9.05 -3.43 -4.24
N ALA A 103 -8.38 -4.18 -5.12
CA ALA A 103 -8.91 -5.45 -5.64
C ALA A 103 -9.07 -6.49 -4.51
N MET A 104 -8.13 -6.54 -3.57
CA MET A 104 -8.23 -7.41 -2.39
C MET A 104 -9.39 -7.02 -1.49
N PHE A 105 -9.60 -5.73 -1.26
CA PHE A 105 -10.76 -5.25 -0.49
C PHE A 105 -12.09 -5.66 -1.14
N MET A 106 -12.20 -5.59 -2.47
CA MET A 106 -13.38 -6.05 -3.20
C MET A 106 -13.66 -7.54 -2.98
N VAL A 107 -12.62 -8.38 -2.91
CA VAL A 107 -12.80 -9.81 -2.59
C VAL A 107 -13.45 -10.00 -1.21
N PHE A 108 -13.12 -9.17 -0.21
CA PHE A 108 -13.73 -9.25 1.12
C PHE A 108 -15.15 -8.69 1.22
N THR A 109 -15.53 -7.82 0.30
CA THR A 109 -16.87 -7.21 0.27
C THR A 109 -17.80 -7.86 -0.75
N ALA A 110 -17.34 -8.91 -1.44
CA ALA A 110 -18.15 -9.68 -2.37
C ALA A 110 -19.26 -10.43 -1.63
N ASP A 111 -20.51 -10.08 -1.90
CA ASP A 111 -21.69 -10.69 -1.27
C ASP A 111 -22.14 -11.99 -1.97
N LYS A 112 -21.63 -12.26 -3.18
CA LYS A 112 -22.04 -13.41 -4.00
C LYS A 112 -20.86 -14.21 -4.53
N ASP A 113 -21.00 -15.54 -4.54
CA ASP A 113 -19.97 -16.47 -5.01
C ASP A 113 -19.47 -16.21 -6.45
N TRP A 114 -20.32 -15.67 -7.32
CA TRP A 114 -19.92 -15.35 -8.69
C TRP A 114 -19.14 -14.03 -8.80
N GLU A 115 -19.40 -13.06 -7.92
CA GLU A 115 -18.62 -11.83 -7.77
C GLU A 115 -17.23 -12.19 -7.23
N LEU A 116 -17.18 -13.03 -6.18
CA LEU A 116 -15.94 -13.51 -5.56
C LEU A 116 -14.95 -14.11 -6.58
N LYS A 117 -15.40 -15.02 -7.45
CA LYS A 117 -14.54 -15.62 -8.49
C LYS A 117 -14.02 -14.61 -9.50
N SER A 118 -14.83 -13.60 -9.82
CA SER A 118 -14.42 -12.52 -10.71
C SER A 118 -13.38 -11.62 -10.04
N ASP A 119 -13.59 -11.30 -8.76
CA ASP A 119 -12.73 -10.41 -7.98
C ASP A 119 -11.37 -11.05 -7.69
N VAL A 120 -11.33 -12.36 -7.38
CA VAL A 120 -10.07 -13.10 -7.24
C VAL A 120 -9.27 -13.07 -8.54
N ARG A 121 -9.91 -13.28 -9.70
CA ARG A 121 -9.22 -13.17 -11.00
C ARG A 121 -8.74 -11.75 -11.29
N HIS A 122 -9.50 -10.74 -10.86
CA HIS A 122 -9.08 -9.35 -10.99
C HIS A 122 -7.86 -9.05 -10.13
N LEU A 123 -7.89 -9.48 -8.87
CA LEU A 123 -6.78 -9.38 -7.93
C LEU A 123 -5.52 -10.06 -8.46
N GLN A 124 -5.63 -11.29 -9.00
CA GLN A 124 -4.51 -12.00 -9.62
C GLN A 124 -3.85 -11.17 -10.73
N ARG A 125 -4.64 -10.60 -11.66
CA ARG A 125 -4.10 -9.76 -12.73
C ARG A 125 -3.39 -8.52 -12.21
N LYS A 126 -3.92 -7.88 -11.16
CA LYS A 126 -3.29 -6.69 -10.55
C LYS A 126 -2.00 -7.05 -9.83
N LEU A 127 -1.98 -8.18 -9.12
CA LEU A 127 -0.80 -8.67 -8.42
C LEU A 127 0.31 -9.10 -9.39
N GLU A 128 -0.05 -9.74 -10.50
CA GLU A 128 0.88 -10.07 -11.59
C GLU A 128 1.50 -8.80 -12.18
N ALA A 129 0.67 -7.82 -12.57
CA ALA A 129 1.16 -6.54 -13.09
C ALA A 129 2.09 -5.80 -12.10
N TYR A 130 1.76 -5.83 -10.80
CA TYR A 130 2.62 -5.25 -9.77
C TYR A 130 3.97 -5.97 -9.69
N ARG A 131 3.99 -7.31 -9.72
CA ARG A 131 5.22 -8.12 -9.61
C ARG A 131 6.09 -8.04 -10.85
N ASP A 132 5.49 -7.94 -12.02
CA ASP A 132 6.22 -7.75 -13.27
C ASP A 132 6.98 -6.40 -13.27
N ALA A 133 6.38 -5.37 -12.68
CA ALA A 133 7.00 -4.05 -12.54
C ALA A 133 7.99 -3.97 -11.36
N TYR A 134 7.70 -4.68 -10.26
CA TYR A 134 8.44 -4.63 -9.00
C TYR A 134 8.72 -6.05 -8.46
N PRO A 135 9.63 -6.80 -9.09
CA PRO A 135 9.96 -8.15 -8.66
C PRO A 135 10.59 -8.12 -7.28
N THR A 136 10.03 -8.87 -6.34
CA THR A 136 10.65 -9.12 -5.04
C THR A 136 11.81 -10.08 -5.27
N ASP A 137 13.05 -9.63 -5.05
CA ASP A 137 14.24 -10.50 -5.03
C ASP A 137 14.04 -11.61 -3.99
N SER A 138 13.60 -12.77 -4.46
CA SER A 138 13.44 -14.00 -3.68
C SER A 138 14.68 -14.86 -3.88
N GLY A 139 15.84 -14.27 -3.59
CA GLY A 139 17.16 -14.86 -3.82
C GLY A 139 18.13 -14.61 -2.67
N SER A 140 17.86 -15.15 -1.48
CA SER A 140 18.92 -15.36 -0.47
C SER A 140 18.63 -16.59 0.38
N ASN A 141 19.35 -17.67 0.03
CA ASN A 141 19.67 -18.88 0.79
C ASN A 141 18.94 -19.10 2.13
N ARG A 142 18.03 -20.07 2.12
CA ARG A 142 17.95 -21.06 3.20
C ARG A 142 17.96 -22.45 2.56
N GLU A 143 19.16 -22.95 2.31
CA GLU A 143 19.37 -24.39 2.15
C GLU A 143 19.27 -25.08 3.54
N PRO A 144 18.86 -26.36 3.57
CA PRO A 144 18.44 -27.09 4.77
C PRO A 144 19.55 -27.31 5.82
#